data_AF-X1C3J8-F1
#
_entry.id   AF-X1C3J8-F1
#
_cell.length_a   1.000
_cell.length_b   1.000
_cell.length_c   1.000
_cell.angle_alpha   90.00
_cell.angle_beta   90.00
_cell.angle_gamma   90.00
#
_symmetry.space_group_name_H-M   'P 1'
#
loop_
_entity.id
_entity.type
_entity.pdbx_description
1 polymer ?
#
loop_
_entity_poly.entity_id
_entity_poly.type
_entity_poly.pdbx_seq_one_letter_code
_entity_poly.pdbx_strand_id
1 'polypeptide(L)' 'LTEMLIKSCTMPNDIVLILFGGSGSELELCKLLKRQYISAEIDPKYYEVIIDRLKNGYIKEKYKLKL' A
#
# COMPACT_ATOMS: atom_id res chain seq x y z
N LEU A 1 -9.52 -1.23 9.76
CA LEU A 1 -9.90 0.19 9.62
C LEU A 1 -9.77 0.68 8.18
N THR A 2 -8.57 0.70 7.60
CA THR A 2 -8.31 1.20 6.23
C THR A 2 -9.23 0.61 5.16
N GLU A 3 -9.42 -0.71 5.15
CA GLU A 3 -10.32 -1.37 4.19
C GLU A 3 -11.76 -0.84 4.26
N MET A 4 -12.28 -0.60 5.48
CA MET A 4 -13.63 -0.05 5.66
C MET A 4 -13.73 1.35 5.06
N LEU A 5 -12.72 2.20 5.27
CA LEU A 5 -12.68 3.56 4.75
C LEU A 5 -12.59 3.60 3.22
N ILE A 6 -11.76 2.73 2.62
CA ILE A 6 -11.67 2.62 1.15
C ILE A 6 -13.03 2.18 0.59
N LYS A 7 -13.68 1.17 1.20
CA LYS A 7 -14.98 0.68 0.74
C LYS A 7 -16.12 1.69 0.93
N SER A 8 -16.10 2.50 1.98
CA SER A 8 -17.18 3.45 2.27
C SER A 8 -17.17 4.68 1.37
N CYS A 9 -16.03 5.03 0.79
CA CYS A 9 -15.83 6.30 0.08
C CYS A 9 -15.35 6.15 -1.37
N THR A 10 -15.21 4.93 -1.90
CA THR A 10 -14.73 4.65 -3.27
C THR A 10 -15.41 3.43 -3.88
N MET A 11 -15.42 3.35 -5.20
CA MET A 11 -15.87 2.21 -6.00
C MET A 11 -14.70 1.50 -6.71
N PRO A 12 -14.87 0.25 -7.19
CA PRO A 12 -13.89 -0.37 -8.08
C PRO A 12 -13.58 0.55 -9.28
N ASN A 13 -12.30 0.59 -9.67
CA ASN A 13 -11.70 1.46 -10.68
C ASN A 13 -11.53 2.95 -10.32
N ASP A 14 -12.03 3.42 -9.16
CA ASP A 14 -11.67 4.76 -8.68
C ASP A 14 -10.17 4.87 -8.41
N ILE A 15 -9.64 6.09 -8.50
CA ILE A 15 -8.24 6.41 -8.18
C ILE A 15 -8.16 6.92 -6.74
N VAL A 16 -7.33 6.27 -5.92
CA VAL A 16 -7.04 6.69 -4.54
C VAL A 16 -5.66 7.36 -4.48
N LEU A 17 -5.59 8.58 -3.97
CA LEU A 17 -4.32 9.28 -3.74
C LEU A 17 -3.80 9.00 -2.33
N ILE A 18 -2.59 8.44 -2.22
CA ILE A 18 -1.93 8.09 -0.95
C ILE A 18 -0.57 8.76 -0.89
N LEU A 19 -0.47 9.91 -0.24
CA LEU A 19 0.77 10.71 -0.23
C LEU A 19 1.88 10.15 0.68
N PHE A 20 1.53 9.24 1.59
CA PHE A 20 2.47 8.63 2.53
C PHE A 20 2.40 7.11 2.38
N GLY A 21 3.22 6.57 1.48
CA GLY A 21 3.19 5.15 1.12
C GLY A 21 3.57 4.21 2.28
N GLY A 22 4.50 4.62 3.14
CA GLY A 22 4.93 3.87 4.31
C GLY A 22 5.30 2.42 3.95
N SER A 23 4.67 1.44 4.62
CA SER A 23 4.86 0.02 4.33
C SER A 23 4.01 -0.54 3.17
N GLY A 24 3.23 0.32 2.50
CA GLY A 24 2.40 -0.04 1.35
C GLY A 24 1.08 -0.77 1.67
N SER A 25 0.60 -0.69 2.92
CA SER A 25 -0.62 -1.39 3.35
C SER A 25 -1.87 -0.90 2.61
N GLU A 26 -2.01 0.40 2.48
CA GLU A 26 -3.10 1.06 1.76
C GLU A 26 -3.09 0.70 0.27
N LEU A 27 -1.89 0.62 -0.33
CA LEU A 27 -1.68 0.32 -1.76
C LEU A 27 -2.05 -1.13 -2.09
N GLU A 28 -1.65 -2.06 -1.24
CA GLU A 28 -2.04 -3.46 -1.34
C GLU A 28 -3.56 -3.63 -1.24
N LEU A 29 -4.20 -2.95 -0.27
CA LEU A 29 -5.66 -2.95 -0.15
C LEU A 29 -6.34 -2.35 -1.39
N CYS A 30 -5.84 -1.24 -1.93
CA CYS A 30 -6.38 -0.67 -3.17
C CYS A 30 -6.31 -1.69 -4.32
N LYS A 31 -5.17 -2.38 -4.48
CA LYS A 31 -5.00 -3.44 -5.48
C LYS A 31 -5.98 -4.61 -5.27
N LEU A 32 -6.09 -5.13 -4.05
CA LEU A 32 -6.99 -6.24 -3.70
C LEU A 32 -8.46 -5.88 -3.92
N LEU A 33 -8.83 -4.64 -3.61
CA LEU A 33 -10.18 -4.12 -3.78
C LEU A 33 -10.47 -3.62 -5.21
N LYS A 34 -9.55 -3.79 -6.16
CA LYS A 34 -9.69 -3.35 -7.56
C LYS A 34 -9.86 -1.82 -7.70
N ARG A 35 -9.17 -1.04 -6.88
CA ARG A 35 -8.99 0.41 -7.04
C ARG A 35 -7.66 0.68 -7.72
N GLN A 36 -7.60 1.77 -8.48
CA GLN A 36 -6.34 2.34 -8.93
C GLN A 36 -5.77 3.21 -7.80
N TYR A 37 -4.47 3.48 -7.83
CA TYR A 37 -3.85 4.36 -6.84
C TYR A 37 -2.71 5.16 -7.44
N ILE A 38 -2.48 6.34 -6.86
CA ILE A 38 -1.29 7.16 -7.06
C ILE A 38 -0.68 7.34 -5.67
N SER A 39 0.62 7.07 -5.53
CA SER A 39 1.29 7.13 -4.24
C SER A 39 2.59 7.91 -4.31
N ALA A 40 2.96 8.51 -3.19
CA ALA A 40 4.31 9.05 -2.98
C ALA A 40 4.94 8.40 -1.72
N GLU A 41 6.26 8.22 -1.76
CA GLU A 41 7.06 7.83 -0.60
C GLU A 41 8.43 8.49 -0.76
N ILE A 42 8.89 9.17 0.29
CA ILE A 42 10.12 9.96 0.25
C ILE A 42 11.34 9.12 0.61
N ASP A 43 11.18 8.12 1.47
CA ASP A 43 12.28 7.26 1.91
C ASP A 43 12.49 6.12 0.89
N PRO A 44 13.65 6.06 0.21
CA PRO A 44 13.96 5.01 -0.75
C PRO A 44 13.85 3.59 -0.16
N LYS A 45 14.12 3.41 1.13
CA LYS A 45 13.97 2.12 1.81
C LYS A 45 12.51 1.69 1.86
N TYR A 46 11.60 2.60 2.17
CA TYR A 46 10.16 2.31 2.18
C TYR A 46 9.60 2.13 0.78
N TYR A 47 10.13 2.86 -0.21
CA TYR A 47 9.85 2.58 -1.61
C TYR A 47 10.16 1.12 -1.97
N GLU A 48 11.33 0.60 -1.62
CA GLU A 48 11.66 -0.81 -1.86
C GLU A 48 10.71 -1.78 -1.15
N VAL A 49 10.32 -1.48 0.10
CA VAL A 49 9.35 -2.28 0.86
C VAL A 49 8.01 -2.34 0.11
N ILE A 50 7.52 -1.21 -0.39
CA ILE A 50 6.28 -1.11 -1.16
C ILE A 50 6.35 -1.97 -2.41
N ILE A 51 7.43 -1.84 -3.20
CA ILE A 51 7.60 -2.62 -4.43
C ILE A 51 7.64 -4.13 -4.13
N ASP A 52 8.41 -4.53 -3.11
CA ASP A 52 8.48 -5.93 -2.70
C ASP A 52 7.13 -6.46 -2.22
N ARG A 53 6.37 -5.67 -1.45
CA ARG A 53 5.03 -6.06 -0.99
C ARG A 53 4.04 -6.19 -2.14
N LEU A 54 3.98 -5.21 -3.05
CA LEU A 54 3.05 -5.24 -4.19
C LEU A 54 3.31 -6.41 -5.15
N LYS A 55 4.55 -6.90 -5.19
CA LYS A 55 4.95 -8.07 -5.97
C LYS A 55 4.60 -9.39 -5.27
N ASN A 56 4.82 -9.48 -3.96
CA ASN A 56 4.78 -10.76 -3.23
C ASN A 56 3.53 -10.96 -2.35
N GLY A 57 2.83 -9.89 -1.97
CA GLY A 57 1.69 -9.92 -1.04
C GLY A 57 2.06 -10.00 0.44
N TYR A 58 3.33 -9.80 0.79
CA TYR A 58 3.81 -9.80 2.18
C TYR A 58 5.08 -8.96 2.35
N ILE A 59 5.39 -8.59 3.60
CA ILE A 59 6.64 -7.90 3.95
C ILE A 59 7.74 -8.92 4.20
N LYS A 60 8.86 -8.81 3.47
CA LYS A 60 10.02 -9.70 3.65
C LYS A 60 10.65 -9.53 5.03
N GLU A 61 11.19 -10.63 5.57
CA GLU A 61 11.78 -10.67 6.91
C GLU A 61 12.90 -9.63 7.11
N LYS A 62 13.69 -9.34 6.07
CA LYS A 62 14.75 -8.32 6.09
C LYS A 62 14.28 -6.91 6.49
N TYR A 63 12.98 -6.63 6.34
CA TYR A 63 12.39 -5.34 6.68
C TYR A 63 11.75 -5.30 8.08
N LYS A 64 11.58 -6.46 8.73
CA LYS A 64 11.02 -6.51 10.08
C LYS A 64 12.07 -6.07 11.09
N LEU A 65 11.59 -5.40 12.14
CA LEU A 65 12.42 -5.07 13.29
C LEU A 65 12.87 -6.36 13.95
N LYS A 66 14.19 -6.49 14.15
CA LYS A 66 14.74 -7.55 14.99
C LYS A 66 14.59 -7.11 16.44
N LEU A 67 13.77 -7.84 17.19
CA LEU A 67 13.67 -7.71 18.65
C LEU A 67 14.87 -8.39 19.32
#